data_AF-A0A9P8USE1-F1
#
_entry.id   AF-A0A9P8USE1-F1
#
_cell.length_a   1.000
_cell.length_b   1.000
_cell.length_c   1.000
_cell.angle_alpha   90.00
_cell.angle_beta   90.00
_cell.angle_gamma   90.00
#
_symmetry.space_group_name_H-M   'P 1'
#
loop_
_entity.id
_entity.type
_entity.pdbx_description
1 polymer ?
#
loop_
_entity_poly.entity_id
_entity_poly.type
_entity_poly.pdbx_seq_one_letter_code
_entity_poly.pdbx_strand_id
1 'polypeptide(L)'
;MPGDIVLGDLAYDGRVILYIIKADQTNYINYIKPLILVEELGLDYVIAVIDTKSSLYYSIHPERYVPALKDWCSVTENEITVFEGTACLQYLAEQYDAQGVWTGRNPAEKAAVLSWTAYQTAGLGATAKYWLYFLKGYPSRQNPEVLPKTVAKLHENCVKQWQILEQRLALPNQQYIALPDRPTVADLSYFPFAMPWMFKFLDVNLQDYPNIKGWGERMGDRPAVKAVLERGPTYGHDMDEK
;
A
#
# COMPACT_ATOMS: atom_id res chain seq x y z
N MET A 1 10.68 -16.05 0.99
CA MET A 1 10.32 -16.70 2.28
C MET A 1 9.42 -15.73 3.03
N PRO A 2 8.47 -16.16 3.87
CA PRO A 2 7.74 -15.19 4.71
C PRO A 2 8.76 -14.47 5.60
N GLY A 3 8.72 -13.13 5.62
CA GLY A 3 9.61 -12.35 6.48
C GLY A 3 9.37 -12.68 7.96
N ASP A 4 10.42 -12.62 8.77
CA ASP A 4 10.32 -12.82 10.21
C ASP A 4 9.42 -11.74 10.81
N ILE A 5 8.57 -12.09 11.78
CA ILE A 5 7.71 -11.14 12.47
C ILE A 5 8.23 -10.94 13.90
N VAL A 6 8.42 -9.68 14.29
CA VAL A 6 8.92 -9.28 15.62
C VAL A 6 8.03 -8.21 16.24
N LEU A 7 8.05 -8.11 17.58
CA LEU A 7 7.40 -7.02 18.32
C LEU A 7 8.40 -5.88 18.57
N GLY A 8 7.96 -4.64 18.34
CA GLY A 8 8.77 -3.44 18.60
C GLY A 8 9.75 -3.10 17.49
N ASP A 9 10.94 -2.63 17.86
CA ASP A 9 12.02 -2.34 16.91
C ASP A 9 13.09 -3.43 16.95
N LEU A 10 13.82 -3.56 15.85
CA LEU A 10 14.97 -4.45 15.72
C LEU A 10 16.18 -3.63 15.29
N ALA A 11 17.34 -3.87 15.89
CA ALA A 11 18.60 -3.32 15.37
C ALA A 11 18.79 -3.79 13.92
N TYR A 12 19.30 -2.94 13.02
CA TYR A 12 19.46 -3.34 11.63
C TYR A 12 20.38 -4.57 11.52
N ASP A 13 19.88 -5.64 10.89
CA ASP A 13 20.56 -6.94 10.78
C ASP A 13 20.93 -7.29 9.34
N GLY A 14 20.91 -6.30 8.44
CA GLY A 14 21.14 -6.49 7.01
C GLY A 14 19.86 -6.71 6.19
N ARG A 15 18.69 -6.75 6.84
CA ARG A 15 17.40 -6.90 6.17
C ARG A 15 16.56 -5.63 6.26
N VAL A 16 15.73 -5.40 5.25
CA VAL A 16 14.71 -4.35 5.29
C VAL A 16 13.75 -4.63 6.44
N ILE A 17 13.55 -3.66 7.33
CA ILE A 17 12.59 -3.75 8.43
C ILE A 17 11.35 -2.94 8.06
N LEU A 18 10.21 -3.59 7.89
CA LEU A 18 8.92 -2.97 7.60
C LEU A 18 8.11 -2.80 8.89
N TYR A 19 7.85 -1.56 9.28
CA TYR A 19 7.03 -1.23 10.44
C TYR A 19 5.54 -1.23 10.10
N ILE A 20 4.79 -2.02 10.86
CA ILE A 20 3.33 -2.11 10.79
C ILE A 20 2.73 -2.05 12.19
N ILE A 21 1.41 -1.94 12.28
CA ILE A 21 0.66 -2.14 13.51
C ILE A 21 -0.16 -3.43 13.40
N LYS A 22 -0.58 -3.97 14.54
CA LYS A 22 -1.48 -5.12 14.60
C LYS A 22 -2.66 -4.95 13.65
N ALA A 23 -2.91 -5.96 12.83
CA ALA A 23 -3.95 -5.90 11.83
C ALA A 23 -5.33 -5.67 12.45
N ASP A 24 -6.15 -4.92 11.73
CA ASP A 24 -7.59 -4.85 11.92
C ASP A 24 -8.26 -4.89 10.55
N GLN A 25 -9.58 -4.78 10.49
CA GLN A 25 -10.32 -4.91 9.22
C GLN A 25 -9.89 -3.95 8.10
N THR A 26 -9.20 -2.85 8.41
CA THR A 26 -8.94 -1.76 7.45
C THR A 26 -7.51 -1.20 7.46
N ASN A 27 -6.74 -1.38 8.54
CA ASN A 27 -5.43 -0.76 8.65
C ASN A 27 -4.36 -1.45 7.76
N TYR A 28 -4.50 -2.75 7.49
CA TYR A 28 -3.53 -3.52 6.71
C TYR A 28 -3.46 -3.14 5.25
N ILE A 29 -4.56 -2.58 4.74
CA ILE A 29 -4.73 -2.14 3.36
C ILE A 29 -3.61 -1.17 2.93
N ASN A 30 -3.09 -0.33 3.83
CA ASN A 30 -1.99 0.57 3.46
C ASN A 30 -0.61 -0.09 3.52
N TYR A 31 -0.34 -0.97 4.50
CA TYR A 31 0.98 -1.54 4.66
C TYR A 31 1.25 -2.78 3.79
N ILE A 32 0.23 -3.36 3.12
CA ILE A 32 0.49 -4.40 2.11
C ILE A 32 1.30 -3.90 0.91
N LYS A 33 1.31 -2.59 0.62
CA LYS A 33 2.01 -2.03 -0.56
C LYS A 33 3.52 -2.36 -0.54
N PRO A 34 4.31 -1.91 0.46
CA PRO A 34 5.72 -2.25 0.52
C PRO A 34 5.97 -3.74 0.76
N LEU A 35 5.08 -4.44 1.49
CA LEU A 35 5.18 -5.89 1.71
C LEU A 35 5.11 -6.69 0.40
N ILE A 36 4.22 -6.30 -0.51
CA ILE A 36 4.15 -6.92 -1.83
C ILE A 36 5.44 -6.66 -2.59
N LEU A 37 5.94 -5.42 -2.59
CA LEU A 37 7.13 -5.07 -3.36
C LEU A 37 8.38 -5.81 -2.87
N VAL A 38 8.61 -5.92 -1.56
CA VAL A 38 9.78 -6.68 -1.06
C VAL A 38 9.75 -8.14 -1.51
N GLU A 39 8.56 -8.75 -1.62
CA GLU A 39 8.42 -10.13 -2.12
C GLU A 39 8.55 -10.25 -3.62
N GLU A 40 8.02 -9.28 -4.37
CA GLU A 40 8.22 -9.20 -5.81
C GLU A 40 9.70 -9.02 -6.19
N LEU A 41 10.47 -8.34 -5.34
CA LEU A 41 11.91 -8.16 -5.48
C LEU A 41 12.73 -9.33 -4.92
N GLY A 42 12.09 -10.31 -4.28
CA GLY A 42 12.75 -11.47 -3.68
C GLY A 42 13.68 -11.12 -2.52
N LEU A 43 13.39 -10.03 -1.79
CA LEU A 43 14.21 -9.57 -0.67
C LEU A 43 13.94 -10.39 0.59
N ASP A 44 14.98 -10.56 1.40
CA ASP A 44 14.83 -10.95 2.80
C ASP A 44 14.46 -9.71 3.63
N TYR A 45 13.41 -9.84 4.45
CA TYR A 45 12.85 -8.72 5.20
C TYR A 45 12.30 -9.16 6.56
N VAL A 46 12.08 -8.19 7.44
CA VAL A 46 11.47 -8.34 8.76
C VAL A 46 10.21 -7.48 8.83
N ILE A 47 9.15 -8.02 9.44
CA ILE A 47 7.95 -7.28 9.81
C ILE A 47 8.04 -6.93 11.30
N ALA A 48 8.18 -5.63 11.58
CA ALA A 48 8.20 -5.10 12.94
C ALA A 48 6.79 -4.58 13.32
N VAL A 49 6.12 -5.27 14.22
CA VAL A 49 4.80 -4.87 14.74
C VAL A 49 5.00 -3.94 15.94
N ILE A 50 4.67 -2.66 15.75
CA ILE A 50 4.87 -1.62 16.77
C ILE A 50 3.64 -1.40 17.64
N ASP A 51 3.87 -1.08 18.91
CA ASP A 51 2.81 -0.56 19.80
C ASP A 51 2.55 0.93 19.48
N THR A 52 1.31 1.25 19.15
CA THR A 52 0.82 2.62 18.89
C THR A 52 1.00 3.61 20.05
N LYS A 53 1.24 3.11 21.27
CA LYS A 53 1.53 3.92 22.46
C LYS A 53 3.01 4.17 22.70
N SER A 54 3.90 3.46 21.99
CA SER A 54 5.35 3.56 22.18
C SER A 54 5.92 4.85 21.58
N SER A 55 6.99 5.37 22.20
CA SER A 55 7.78 6.49 21.66
C SER A 55 8.43 6.15 20.31
N LEU A 56 8.72 4.86 20.07
CA LEU A 56 9.21 4.35 18.78
C LEU A 56 8.34 4.82 17.61
N TYR A 57 7.02 4.89 17.80
CA TYR A 57 6.11 5.26 16.74
C TYR A 57 6.39 6.67 16.18
N TYR A 58 6.86 7.59 17.04
CA TYR A 58 7.26 8.92 16.60
C TYR A 58 8.59 8.94 15.84
N SER A 59 9.51 8.05 16.22
CA SER A 59 10.81 7.97 15.55
C SER A 59 10.71 7.42 14.13
N ILE A 60 9.67 6.62 13.83
CA ILE A 60 9.45 6.09 12.49
C ILE A 60 8.58 7.01 11.61
N HIS A 61 7.64 7.76 12.20
CA HIS A 61 6.71 8.61 11.47
C HIS A 61 6.26 9.81 12.33
N PRO A 62 6.37 11.07 11.84
CA PRO A 62 6.06 12.26 12.63
C PRO A 62 4.59 12.30 13.13
N GLU A 63 3.64 11.88 12.29
CA GLU A 63 2.22 11.77 12.66
C GLU A 63 1.76 10.40 13.21
N ARG A 64 2.69 9.48 13.51
CA ARG A 64 2.34 8.12 13.95
C ARG A 64 1.43 7.37 12.97
N TYR A 65 1.92 7.18 11.74
CA TYR A 65 1.30 6.29 10.75
C TYR A 65 2.24 5.18 10.29
N VAL A 66 1.64 4.11 9.78
CA VAL A 66 2.29 3.00 9.07
C VAL A 66 1.66 2.84 7.68
N PRO A 67 2.36 2.26 6.70
CA PRO A 67 3.71 1.69 6.79
C PRO A 67 4.82 2.73 6.90
N ALA A 68 5.92 2.31 7.52
CA ALA A 68 7.24 2.91 7.37
C ALA A 68 8.26 1.77 7.23
N LEU A 69 9.48 2.07 6.82
CA LEU A 69 10.57 1.11 6.79
C LEU A 69 11.86 1.69 7.35
N LYS A 70 12.71 0.80 7.84
CA LYS A 70 14.12 1.07 8.15
C LYS A 70 15.00 0.20 7.26
N ASP A 71 16.05 0.80 6.76
CA ASP A 71 17.04 0.12 5.91
C ASP A 71 18.40 0.81 6.00
N TRP A 72 19.44 0.17 5.44
CA TRP A 72 20.78 0.73 5.30
C TRP A 72 21.01 1.25 3.89
N CYS A 73 21.27 2.54 3.78
CA CYS A 73 21.67 3.13 2.52
C CYS A 73 23.16 2.84 2.29
N SER A 74 23.47 1.94 1.35
CA SER A 74 24.84 1.58 0.99
C SER A 74 25.67 2.76 0.45
N VAL A 75 25.03 3.79 -0.10
CA VAL A 75 25.70 4.99 -0.63
C VAL A 75 26.14 5.93 0.48
N THR A 76 25.30 6.13 1.50
CA THR A 76 25.59 7.06 2.60
C THR A 76 26.17 6.36 3.82
N GLU A 77 26.24 5.03 3.83
CA GLU A 77 26.68 4.20 4.96
C GLU A 77 25.96 4.57 6.26
N ASN A 78 24.65 4.76 6.17
CA ASN A 78 23.81 5.13 7.31
C ASN A 78 22.47 4.42 7.28
N GLU A 79 21.93 4.16 8.47
CA GLU A 79 20.52 3.79 8.63
C GLU A 79 19.63 4.93 8.17
N ILE A 80 18.55 4.58 7.48
CA ILE A 80 17.51 5.52 7.07
C ILE A 80 16.15 5.00 7.50
N THR A 81 15.24 5.94 7.72
CA THR A 81 13.82 5.66 7.90
C THR A 81 13.06 6.31 6.76
N VAL A 82 12.23 5.52 6.08
CA VAL A 82 11.32 6.01 5.03
C VAL A 82 9.88 5.81 5.50
N PHE A 83 9.13 6.89 5.56
CA PHE A 83 7.71 6.89 5.90
C PHE A 83 6.86 7.26 4.68
N GLU A 84 5.55 7.02 4.74
CA GLU A 84 4.59 7.01 3.63
C GLU A 84 4.71 5.80 2.71
N GLY A 85 3.60 5.10 2.48
CA GLY A 85 3.61 3.84 1.74
C GLY A 85 4.06 3.96 0.28
N THR A 86 3.76 5.07 -0.40
CA THR A 86 4.24 5.30 -1.77
C THR A 86 5.71 5.71 -1.80
N ALA A 87 6.21 6.44 -0.80
CA ALA A 87 7.64 6.72 -0.68
C ALA A 87 8.44 5.44 -0.37
N CYS A 88 7.91 4.55 0.48
CA CYS A 88 8.47 3.22 0.72
C CYS A 88 8.62 2.42 -0.59
N LEU A 89 7.59 2.43 -1.44
CA LEU A 89 7.65 1.76 -2.75
C LEU A 89 8.75 2.35 -3.64
N GLN A 90 8.83 3.69 -3.72
CA GLN A 90 9.85 4.37 -4.53
C GLN A 90 11.26 4.05 -4.03
N TYR A 91 11.48 4.09 -2.71
CA TYR A 91 12.77 3.77 -2.11
C TYR A 91 13.19 2.33 -2.41
N LEU A 92 12.30 1.35 -2.13
CA LEU A 92 12.60 -0.06 -2.36
C LEU A 92 12.95 -0.34 -3.82
N ALA A 93 12.22 0.27 -4.76
CA ALA A 93 12.52 0.10 -6.17
C ALA A 93 13.83 0.83 -6.57
N GLU A 94 14.10 2.03 -6.08
CA GLU A 94 15.38 2.70 -6.38
C GLU A 94 16.59 1.91 -5.84
N GLN A 95 16.47 1.32 -4.65
CA GLN A 95 17.56 0.59 -4.00
C GLN A 95 17.75 -0.84 -4.53
N TYR A 96 16.66 -1.54 -4.87
CA TYR A 96 16.68 -2.98 -5.13
C TYR A 96 16.17 -3.40 -6.52
N ASP A 97 15.56 -2.50 -7.31
CA ASP A 97 15.14 -2.78 -8.70
C ASP A 97 16.15 -2.20 -9.71
N ALA A 98 17.35 -2.78 -9.74
CA ALA A 98 18.42 -2.35 -10.64
C ALA A 98 18.04 -2.39 -12.14
N GLN A 99 17.01 -3.16 -12.51
CA GLN A 99 16.54 -3.30 -13.89
C GLN A 99 15.46 -2.27 -14.28
N GLY A 100 14.98 -1.45 -13.33
CA GLY A 100 13.93 -0.47 -13.55
C GLY A 100 12.60 -1.09 -13.99
N VAL A 101 12.28 -2.30 -13.53
CA VAL A 101 11.01 -2.97 -13.82
C VAL A 101 9.85 -2.21 -13.17
N TRP A 102 10.01 -1.78 -11.92
CA TRP A 102 9.00 -1.20 -11.05
C TRP A 102 8.93 0.32 -11.10
N THR A 103 10.04 1.02 -11.37
CA THR A 103 10.07 2.49 -11.54
C THR A 103 10.18 2.95 -12.98
N GLY A 104 10.56 2.09 -13.91
CA GLY A 104 10.81 2.43 -15.32
C GLY A 104 12.29 2.52 -15.67
N ARG A 105 12.60 2.26 -16.94
CA ARG A 105 13.95 2.08 -17.49
C ARG A 105 14.52 3.33 -18.15
N ASN A 106 13.67 4.32 -18.40
CA ASN A 106 14.02 5.56 -19.07
C ASN A 106 13.20 6.74 -18.50
N PRO A 107 13.56 8.00 -18.80
CA PRO A 107 12.86 9.16 -18.25
C PRO A 107 11.35 9.19 -18.53
N ALA A 108 10.89 8.71 -19.69
CA ALA A 108 9.48 8.72 -20.04
C ALA A 108 8.68 7.71 -19.20
N GLU A 109 9.20 6.49 -19.04
CA GLU A 109 8.58 5.48 -18.17
C GLU A 109 8.57 5.95 -16.71
N LYS A 110 9.70 6.47 -16.21
CA LYS A 110 9.81 7.02 -14.85
C LYS A 110 8.79 8.14 -14.62
N ALA A 111 8.64 9.06 -15.58
CA ALA A 111 7.65 10.13 -15.51
C ALA A 111 6.21 9.60 -15.48
N ALA A 112 5.89 8.56 -16.26
CA ALA A 112 4.56 7.95 -16.24
C ALA A 112 4.27 7.28 -14.89
N VAL A 113 5.20 6.48 -14.37
CA VAL A 113 5.07 5.80 -13.08
C VAL A 113 4.94 6.82 -11.95
N LEU A 114 5.78 7.85 -11.91
CA LEU A 114 5.73 8.90 -10.90
C LEU A 114 4.39 9.66 -10.97
N SER A 115 3.92 10.00 -12.17
CA SER A 115 2.66 10.72 -12.35
C SER A 115 1.47 9.95 -11.77
N TRP A 116 1.35 8.67 -12.09
CA TRP A 116 0.28 7.82 -11.56
C TRP A 116 0.43 7.56 -10.06
N THR A 117 1.64 7.36 -9.56
CA THR A 117 1.89 7.17 -8.12
C THR A 117 1.54 8.42 -7.32
N ALA A 118 1.98 9.60 -7.78
CA ALA A 118 1.66 10.88 -7.14
C ALA A 118 0.14 11.18 -7.20
N TYR A 119 -0.50 10.87 -8.33
CA TYR A 119 -1.94 11.00 -8.47
C TYR A 119 -2.70 10.07 -7.52
N GLN A 120 -2.21 8.84 -7.29
CA GLN A 120 -2.75 7.92 -6.30
C GLN A 120 -2.69 8.52 -4.89
N THR A 121 -1.51 9.00 -4.48
CA THR A 121 -1.28 9.54 -3.15
C THR A 121 -2.18 10.74 -2.87
N ALA A 122 -2.25 11.69 -3.80
CA ALA A 122 -3.05 12.91 -3.63
C ALA A 122 -4.55 12.71 -3.88
N GLY A 123 -4.94 11.71 -4.66
CA GLY A 123 -6.32 11.45 -5.09
C GLY A 123 -6.98 10.31 -4.34
N LEU A 124 -7.07 9.15 -4.99
CA LEU A 124 -7.79 7.98 -4.48
C LEU A 124 -7.32 7.55 -3.08
N GLY A 125 -6.01 7.52 -2.82
CA GLY A 125 -5.45 7.09 -1.54
C GLY A 125 -5.90 7.95 -0.38
N ALA A 126 -5.70 9.27 -0.49
CA ALA A 126 -6.16 10.22 0.53
C ALA A 126 -7.68 10.18 0.69
N THR A 127 -8.42 10.22 -0.42
CA THR A 127 -9.89 10.27 -0.41
C THR A 127 -10.49 9.02 0.23
N ALA A 128 -10.03 7.83 -0.17
CA ALA A 128 -10.51 6.56 0.38
C ALA A 128 -10.15 6.40 1.86
N LYS A 129 -8.96 6.84 2.29
CA LYS A 129 -8.55 6.85 3.70
C LYS A 129 -9.53 7.68 4.54
N TYR A 130 -9.84 8.90 4.11
CA TYR A 130 -10.80 9.75 4.84
C TYR A 130 -12.22 9.21 4.77
N TRP A 131 -12.61 8.62 3.65
CA TRP A 131 -13.92 7.99 3.54
C TRP A 131 -14.10 6.90 4.60
N LEU A 132 -13.15 5.96 4.70
CA LEU A 132 -13.12 4.92 5.71
C LEU A 132 -13.13 5.49 7.12
N TYR A 133 -12.35 6.54 7.36
CA TYR A 133 -12.32 7.23 8.65
C TYR A 133 -13.69 7.80 9.04
N PHE A 134 -14.36 8.55 8.17
CA PHE A 134 -15.70 9.10 8.49
C PHE A 134 -16.82 8.06 8.50
N LEU A 135 -16.61 6.89 7.86
CA LEU A 135 -17.57 5.80 7.87
C LEU A 135 -17.48 4.95 9.16
N LYS A 136 -16.29 4.77 9.74
CA LYS A 136 -16.04 3.79 10.82
C LYS A 136 -15.16 4.25 11.98
N GLY A 137 -14.45 5.36 11.83
CA GLY A 137 -13.38 5.76 12.77
C GLY A 137 -13.51 7.16 13.36
N TYR A 138 -14.47 7.97 12.92
CA TYR A 138 -14.69 9.32 13.43
C TYR A 138 -15.60 9.33 14.66
N PRO A 139 -15.34 10.13 15.70
CA PRO A 139 -14.04 10.73 16.01
C PRO A 139 -13.06 9.69 16.55
N SER A 140 -13.56 8.52 16.95
CA SER A 140 -12.76 7.36 17.35
C SER A 140 -13.42 6.06 16.90
N ARG A 141 -12.62 5.01 16.70
CA ARG A 141 -13.13 3.67 16.36
C ARG A 141 -13.92 3.02 17.50
N GLN A 142 -13.68 3.43 18.75
CA GLN A 142 -14.36 2.91 19.94
C GLN A 142 -15.79 3.45 20.07
N ASN A 143 -16.03 4.67 19.60
CA ASN A 143 -17.34 5.30 19.61
C ASN A 143 -17.56 6.08 18.31
N PRO A 144 -17.86 5.38 17.19
CA PRO A 144 -17.95 6.02 15.89
C PRO A 144 -19.28 6.76 15.69
N GLU A 145 -19.19 7.95 15.12
CA GLU A 145 -20.28 8.77 14.61
C GLU A 145 -20.19 8.83 13.08
N VAL A 146 -21.27 8.45 12.41
CA VAL A 146 -21.34 8.52 10.94
C VAL A 146 -21.84 9.91 10.54
N LEU A 147 -21.13 10.54 9.60
CA LEU A 147 -21.51 11.81 8.99
C LEU A 147 -22.05 11.58 7.57
N PRO A 148 -23.37 11.37 7.36
CA PRO A 148 -23.87 10.78 6.12
C PRO A 148 -23.55 11.60 4.86
N LYS A 149 -23.65 12.93 4.94
CA LYS A 149 -23.33 13.82 3.81
C LYS A 149 -21.84 13.82 3.46
N THR A 150 -20.97 13.77 4.47
CA THR A 150 -19.51 13.69 4.29
C THR A 150 -19.12 12.35 3.67
N VAL A 151 -19.67 11.25 4.19
CA VAL A 151 -19.46 9.90 3.67
C VAL A 151 -19.93 9.80 2.22
N ALA A 152 -21.14 10.28 1.91
CA ALA A 152 -21.67 10.29 0.55
C ALA A 152 -20.77 11.11 -0.40
N LYS A 153 -20.26 12.27 0.04
CA LYS A 153 -19.40 13.10 -0.80
C LYS A 153 -18.05 12.43 -1.08
N LEU A 154 -17.45 11.80 -0.08
CA LEU A 154 -16.19 11.07 -0.25
C LEU A 154 -16.36 9.83 -1.12
N HIS A 155 -17.50 9.14 -1.00
CA HIS A 155 -17.88 8.05 -1.88
C HIS A 155 -17.93 8.48 -3.35
N GLU A 156 -18.65 9.58 -3.67
CA GLU A 156 -18.69 10.14 -5.04
C GLU A 156 -17.29 10.43 -5.58
N ASN A 157 -16.41 10.97 -4.73
CA ASN A 157 -15.04 11.29 -5.13
C ASN A 157 -14.22 10.02 -5.41
N CYS A 158 -14.37 8.95 -4.62
CA CYS A 158 -13.76 7.65 -4.88
C CYS A 158 -14.27 7.04 -6.19
N VAL A 159 -15.58 7.08 -6.43
CA VAL A 159 -16.21 6.63 -7.68
C VAL A 159 -15.62 7.36 -8.89
N LYS A 160 -15.46 8.69 -8.80
CA LYS A 160 -14.82 9.49 -9.86
C LYS A 160 -13.38 9.04 -10.12
N GLN A 161 -12.61 8.71 -9.08
CA GLN A 161 -11.25 8.20 -9.23
C GLN A 161 -11.21 6.82 -9.90
N TRP A 162 -12.13 5.92 -9.54
CA TRP A 162 -12.26 4.63 -10.22
C TRP A 162 -12.71 4.78 -11.67
N GLN A 163 -13.57 5.74 -12.01
CA GLN A 163 -13.91 6.02 -13.41
C GLN A 163 -12.68 6.44 -14.24
N ILE A 164 -11.79 7.26 -13.66
CA ILE A 164 -10.53 7.65 -14.34
C ILE A 164 -9.62 6.43 -14.51
N LEU A 165 -9.50 5.59 -13.48
CA LEU A 165 -8.69 4.37 -13.54
C LEU A 165 -9.24 3.38 -14.57
N GLU A 166 -10.56 3.23 -14.66
CA GLU A 166 -11.24 2.39 -15.65
C GLU A 166 -10.98 2.87 -17.07
N GLN A 167 -11.10 4.19 -17.33
CA GLN A 167 -10.76 4.79 -18.62
C GLN A 167 -9.29 4.60 -18.98
N ARG A 168 -8.39 4.69 -17.98
CA ARG A 168 -6.96 4.44 -18.18
C ARG A 168 -6.73 3.00 -18.62
N LEU A 169 -7.29 2.02 -17.91
CA LEU A 169 -7.13 0.60 -18.19
C LEU A 169 -7.88 0.15 -19.47
N ALA A 170 -8.83 0.95 -19.96
CA ALA A 170 -9.51 0.71 -21.23
C ALA A 170 -8.67 1.07 -22.48
N LEU A 171 -7.50 1.72 -22.31
CA LEU A 171 -6.64 2.06 -23.44
C LEU A 171 -6.12 0.80 -24.16
N PRO A 172 -5.86 0.86 -25.48
CA PRO A 172 -5.40 -0.31 -26.23
C PRO A 172 -4.11 -0.92 -25.65
N ASN A 173 -4.12 -2.23 -25.44
CA ASN A 173 -3.02 -3.01 -24.86
C ASN A 173 -2.65 -2.63 -23.41
N GLN A 174 -3.47 -1.84 -22.71
CA GLN A 174 -3.18 -1.37 -21.35
C GLN A 174 -3.57 -2.41 -20.30
N GLN A 175 -2.63 -3.28 -19.92
CA GLN A 175 -2.86 -4.29 -18.89
C GLN A 175 -2.61 -3.76 -17.47
N TYR A 176 -1.78 -2.72 -17.32
CA TYR A 176 -1.37 -2.13 -16.04
C TYR A 176 -1.49 -0.60 -16.06
N ILE A 177 -1.37 0.07 -14.92
CA ILE A 177 -1.75 1.49 -14.77
C ILE A 177 -0.78 2.42 -15.49
N ALA A 178 0.49 2.40 -15.12
CA ALA A 178 1.46 3.36 -15.64
C ALA A 178 2.00 2.93 -17.00
N LEU A 179 2.43 1.68 -17.11
CA LEU A 179 2.94 1.06 -18.32
C LEU A 179 1.96 0.00 -18.84
N PRO A 180 1.88 -0.25 -20.15
CA PRO A 180 0.86 -1.13 -20.70
C PRO A 180 1.12 -2.61 -20.42
N ASP A 181 2.38 -3.04 -20.38
CA ASP A 181 2.81 -4.43 -20.47
C ASP A 181 3.25 -5.06 -19.14
N ARG A 182 3.50 -4.25 -18.11
CA ARG A 182 3.99 -4.72 -16.81
C ARG A 182 3.52 -3.87 -15.64
N PRO A 183 3.39 -4.46 -14.43
CA PRO A 183 3.06 -3.70 -13.24
C PRO A 183 4.25 -2.84 -12.80
N THR A 184 3.94 -1.78 -12.08
CA THR A 184 4.91 -0.83 -11.53
C THR A 184 4.51 -0.47 -10.09
N VAL A 185 5.31 0.35 -9.42
CA VAL A 185 4.92 0.88 -8.09
C VAL A 185 3.60 1.67 -8.14
N ALA A 186 3.21 2.18 -9.31
CA ALA A 186 1.89 2.77 -9.49
C ALA A 186 0.79 1.72 -9.25
N ASP A 187 0.88 0.54 -9.86
CA ASP A 187 -0.09 -0.55 -9.68
C ASP A 187 -0.19 -0.98 -8.20
N LEU A 188 0.94 -1.16 -7.54
CA LEU A 188 0.98 -1.48 -6.10
C LEU A 188 0.37 -0.38 -5.24
N SER A 189 0.53 0.90 -5.62
CA SER A 189 -0.06 2.02 -4.90
C SER A 189 -1.59 2.05 -4.96
N TYR A 190 -2.18 1.68 -6.10
CA TYR A 190 -3.63 1.66 -6.32
C TYR A 190 -4.29 0.39 -5.80
N PHE A 191 -3.59 -0.76 -5.89
CA PHE A 191 -4.14 -2.09 -5.64
C PHE A 191 -5.00 -2.19 -4.37
N PRO A 192 -4.57 -1.72 -3.20
CA PRO A 192 -5.35 -1.89 -1.98
C PRO A 192 -6.72 -1.18 -2.01
N PHE A 193 -6.82 -0.10 -2.79
CA PHE A 193 -8.04 0.70 -2.93
C PHE A 193 -8.81 0.41 -4.23
N ALA A 194 -8.37 -0.55 -5.04
CA ALA A 194 -9.01 -0.90 -6.31
C ALA A 194 -9.09 -2.41 -6.57
N MET A 195 -8.78 -3.25 -5.58
CA MET A 195 -8.99 -4.70 -5.65
C MET A 195 -10.48 -5.08 -5.51
N PRO A 196 -10.92 -6.25 -6.02
CA PRO A 196 -12.33 -6.64 -6.01
C PRO A 196 -13.02 -6.60 -4.64
N TRP A 197 -12.29 -6.98 -3.58
CA TRP A 197 -12.80 -6.93 -2.21
C TRP A 197 -13.15 -5.50 -1.77
N MET A 198 -12.39 -4.49 -2.21
CA MET A 198 -12.60 -3.09 -1.85
C MET A 198 -13.91 -2.56 -2.44
N PHE A 199 -14.24 -2.90 -3.68
CA PHE A 199 -15.51 -2.52 -4.32
C PHE A 199 -16.71 -3.08 -3.54
N LYS A 200 -16.64 -4.35 -3.14
CA LYS A 200 -17.67 -4.97 -2.28
C LYS A 200 -17.76 -4.28 -0.92
N PHE A 201 -16.62 -3.99 -0.29
CA PHE A 201 -16.57 -3.32 1.01
C PHE A 201 -17.20 -1.92 0.96
N LEU A 202 -17.08 -1.24 -0.18
CA LEU A 202 -17.51 0.13 -0.40
C LEU A 202 -18.87 0.24 -1.11
N ASP A 203 -19.60 -0.87 -1.24
CA ASP A 203 -20.93 -0.95 -1.87
C ASP A 203 -20.96 -0.38 -3.30
N VAL A 204 -19.91 -0.67 -4.08
CA VAL A 204 -19.82 -0.31 -5.49
C VAL A 204 -19.83 -1.57 -6.34
N ASN A 205 -20.70 -1.59 -7.35
CA ASN A 205 -20.83 -2.70 -8.27
C ASN A 205 -19.59 -2.79 -9.18
N LEU A 206 -18.70 -3.74 -8.90
CA LEU A 206 -17.49 -3.98 -9.70
C LEU A 206 -17.78 -4.32 -11.17
N GLN A 207 -18.99 -4.82 -11.50
CA GLN A 207 -19.34 -5.12 -12.90
C GLN A 207 -19.40 -3.87 -13.78
N ASP A 208 -19.55 -2.69 -13.19
CA ASP A 208 -19.51 -1.41 -13.91
C ASP A 208 -18.07 -1.01 -14.30
N TYR A 209 -17.06 -1.74 -13.82
CA TYR A 209 -15.64 -1.48 -14.01
C TYR A 209 -14.88 -2.73 -14.50
N PRO A 210 -15.20 -3.25 -15.70
CA PRO A 210 -14.62 -4.50 -16.21
C PRO A 210 -13.10 -4.45 -16.37
N ASN A 211 -12.51 -3.29 -16.69
CA ASN A 211 -11.05 -3.18 -16.86
C ASN A 211 -10.34 -3.17 -15.51
N ILE A 212 -10.87 -2.48 -14.51
CA ILE A 212 -10.39 -2.57 -13.11
C ILE A 212 -10.54 -4.00 -12.59
N LYS A 213 -11.67 -4.67 -12.83
CA LYS A 213 -11.86 -6.07 -12.44
C LYS A 213 -10.75 -6.95 -13.02
N GLY A 214 -10.52 -6.88 -14.33
CA GLY A 214 -9.49 -7.67 -14.99
C GLY A 214 -8.08 -7.34 -14.51
N TRP A 215 -7.75 -6.06 -14.28
CA TRP A 215 -6.48 -5.65 -13.70
C TRP A 215 -6.29 -6.13 -12.26
N GLY A 216 -7.32 -6.01 -11.43
CA GLY A 216 -7.31 -6.44 -10.03
C GLY A 216 -7.14 -7.94 -9.89
N GLU A 217 -7.79 -8.73 -10.76
CA GLU A 217 -7.59 -10.18 -10.85
C GLU A 217 -6.16 -10.52 -11.28
N ARG A 218 -5.64 -9.89 -12.35
CA ARG A 218 -4.23 -10.07 -12.77
C ARG A 218 -3.22 -9.73 -11.68
N MET A 219 -3.46 -8.66 -10.91
CA MET A 219 -2.61 -8.31 -9.78
C MET A 219 -2.75 -9.32 -8.63
N GLY A 220 -3.98 -9.72 -8.30
CA GLY A 220 -4.28 -10.69 -7.25
C GLY A 220 -3.71 -12.09 -7.51
N ASP A 221 -3.56 -12.48 -8.78
CA ASP A 221 -2.98 -13.77 -9.18
C ASP A 221 -1.45 -13.82 -9.06
N ARG A 222 -0.79 -12.68 -8.83
CA ARG A 222 0.66 -12.64 -8.62
C ARG A 222 1.02 -13.34 -7.30
N PRO A 223 2.03 -14.22 -7.26
CA PRO A 223 2.36 -15.00 -6.06
C PRO A 223 2.61 -14.15 -4.81
N ALA A 224 3.38 -13.07 -4.93
CA ALA A 224 3.66 -12.14 -3.83
C ALA A 224 2.38 -11.45 -3.32
N VAL A 225 1.54 -10.97 -4.23
CA VAL A 225 0.26 -10.34 -3.89
C VAL A 225 -0.64 -11.31 -3.14
N LYS A 226 -0.80 -12.54 -3.66
CA LYS A 226 -1.61 -13.57 -3.02
C LYS A 226 -1.11 -13.91 -1.62
N ALA A 227 0.19 -14.13 -1.48
CA ALA A 227 0.81 -14.47 -0.19
C ALA A 227 0.67 -13.34 0.85
N VAL A 228 0.77 -12.07 0.43
CA VAL A 228 0.59 -10.92 1.32
C VAL A 228 -0.88 -10.71 1.67
N LEU A 229 -1.82 -10.91 0.73
CA LEU A 229 -3.25 -10.81 1.03
C LEU A 229 -3.74 -11.91 2.00
N GLU A 230 -3.13 -13.10 1.95
CA GLU A 230 -3.43 -14.19 2.86
C GLU A 230 -2.94 -13.90 4.29
N ARG A 231 -1.71 -13.38 4.43
CA ARG A 231 -1.08 -13.12 5.74
C ARG A 231 -1.38 -11.74 6.32
N GLY A 232 -1.66 -10.75 5.48
CA GLY A 232 -1.93 -9.36 5.87
C GLY A 232 -2.90 -9.22 7.05
N PRO A 233 -4.06 -9.89 7.01
CA PRO A 233 -5.04 -9.85 8.09
C PRO A 233 -4.62 -10.55 9.38
N THR A 234 -3.55 -11.38 9.40
CA THR A 234 -3.13 -12.14 10.58
C THR A 234 -1.99 -11.46 11.37
N TYR A 235 -1.35 -10.44 10.79
CA TYR A 235 -0.17 -9.82 11.41
C TYR A 235 -0.46 -9.22 12.79
N GLY A 236 0.34 -9.64 13.78
CA GLY A 236 0.24 -9.19 15.17
C GLY A 236 -0.90 -9.81 15.98
N HIS A 237 -1.69 -10.76 15.42
CA HIS A 237 -2.73 -11.48 16.17
C HIS A 237 -2.17 -12.65 16.97
N ASP A 238 -1.20 -13.38 16.42
CA ASP A 238 -0.57 -14.54 17.08
C ASP A 238 0.54 -14.15 18.08
N MET A 239 0.67 -12.85 18.38
CA MET A 239 1.72 -12.30 19.25
C MET A 239 1.19 -11.79 20.60
N ASP A 240 -0.10 -11.95 20.87
CA ASP A 240 -0.67 -11.75 22.21
C ASP A 240 -0.44 -13.01 23.06
N GLU A 241 0.79 -13.28 23.51
CA GLU A 241 1.07 -14.09 24.73
C GLU A 241 2.59 -14.17 25.01
N LYS A 242 3.06 -13.27 25.88
CA LYS A 242 3.91 -13.56 27.06
C LYS A 242 4.00 -12.34 27.97
#